data_AF-A0A371WI22-F1
#
_entry.id   AF-A0A371WI22-F1
#
_cell.length_a   1.000
_cell.length_b   1.000
_cell.length_c   1.000
_cell.angle_alpha   90.00
_cell.angle_beta   90.00
_cell.angle_gamma   90.00
#
_symmetry.space_group_name_H-M   'P 1'
#
loop_
_entity.id
_entity.type
_entity.pdbx_description
1 polymer ?
#
loop_
_entity_poly.entity_id
_entity_poly.type
_entity_poly.pdbx_seq_one_letter_code
_entity_poly.pdbx_strand_id
1 'polypeptide(L)'
;MNDPMLPLPGLSSVSRKSVVAKFDGGSLSSDGGILVLRKLEQRLCVADRLAACIDDPRAPDQITHSLSDIIRFRLLMIAAGYEDGIDANRLRADPAFKMAHDLAPVRPRAVFAIDDLAAGKPARRKKS
;
A
#
# COMPACT_ATOMS: atom_id res chain seq x y z
N MET A 1 -32.71 0.48 -7.67
CA MET A 1 -31.67 1.33 -7.06
C MET A 1 -31.02 2.07 -8.21
N ASN A 2 -31.13 3.40 -8.20
CA ASN A 2 -30.80 4.26 -9.33
C ASN A 2 -29.32 4.14 -9.68
N ASP A 3 -29.06 3.93 -10.97
CA ASP A 3 -27.74 3.92 -11.53
C ASP A 3 -27.32 5.37 -11.83
N PRO A 4 -26.36 5.98 -11.11
CA PRO A 4 -25.85 7.29 -11.48
C PRO A 4 -24.90 7.21 -12.70
N MET A 5 -24.69 6.02 -13.30
CA MET A 5 -23.69 5.70 -14.32
C MET A 5 -24.13 5.95 -15.77
N LEU A 6 -24.43 7.19 -16.16
CA LEU A 6 -24.48 7.50 -17.60
C LEU A 6 -23.10 7.94 -18.10
N PRO A 7 -22.56 7.31 -19.18
CA PRO A 7 -21.45 7.86 -19.95
C PRO A 7 -21.72 9.32 -20.27
N LEU A 8 -20.73 10.21 -20.14
CA LEU A 8 -20.89 11.59 -20.60
C LEU A 8 -21.33 11.59 -22.07
N PRO A 9 -22.54 12.10 -22.39
CA PRO A 9 -22.98 12.23 -23.77
C PRO A 9 -22.10 13.25 -24.50
N GLY A 10 -21.80 13.02 -25.78
CA GLY A 10 -21.16 14.02 -26.64
C GLY A 10 -19.66 13.83 -26.91
N LEU A 11 -19.04 12.73 -26.47
CA LEU A 11 -17.68 12.40 -26.88
C LEU A 11 -17.66 11.82 -28.29
N SER A 12 -16.90 12.46 -29.18
CA SER A 12 -16.69 11.95 -30.54
C SER A 12 -15.83 10.69 -30.52
N SER A 13 -16.17 9.70 -31.35
CA SER A 13 -15.39 8.47 -31.47
C SER A 13 -13.98 8.75 -32.00
N VAL A 14 -12.96 8.05 -31.50
CA VAL A 14 -11.59 8.11 -32.01
C VAL A 14 -11.29 6.83 -32.78
N SER A 15 -10.94 6.93 -34.06
CA SER A 15 -10.67 5.75 -34.92
C SER A 15 -11.79 4.69 -34.87
N ARG A 16 -13.05 5.12 -34.92
CA ARG A 16 -14.27 4.28 -34.77
C ARG A 16 -14.42 3.58 -33.41
N LYS A 17 -13.65 3.96 -32.39
CA LYS A 17 -13.82 3.48 -31.02
C LYS A 17 -14.65 4.48 -30.23
N SER A 18 -15.73 4.00 -29.61
CA SER A 18 -16.52 4.79 -28.68
C SER A 18 -15.66 5.25 -27.50
N VAL A 19 -15.77 6.53 -27.13
CA VAL A 19 -15.08 7.09 -25.96
C VAL A 19 -16.11 7.20 -24.85
N VAL A 20 -15.86 6.49 -23.74
CA VAL A 20 -16.71 6.49 -22.55
C VAL A 20 -15.92 7.13 -21.41
N ALA A 21 -16.38 8.27 -20.91
CA ALA A 21 -15.85 8.85 -19.69
C ALA A 21 -16.71 8.40 -18.50
N LYS A 22 -16.04 7.87 -17.47
CA LYS A 22 -16.63 7.58 -16.16
C LYS A 22 -15.81 8.28 -15.09
N PHE A 23 -16.48 8.84 -14.09
CA PHE A 23 -15.84 9.51 -12.96
C PHE A 23 -15.80 8.64 -11.70
N ASP A 24 -16.07 7.35 -11.84
CA ASP A 24 -15.89 6.38 -10.77
C ASP A 24 -14.42 5.95 -10.64
N GLY A 25 -13.64 5.99 -11.74
CA GLY A 25 -12.19 5.81 -11.85
C GLY A 25 -11.64 4.45 -11.39
N GLY A 26 -12.35 3.76 -10.49
CA GLY A 26 -11.81 2.73 -9.64
C GLY A 26 -10.76 3.27 -8.67
N SER A 27 -9.99 2.35 -8.08
CA SER A 27 -8.78 2.70 -7.34
C SER A 27 -7.64 3.01 -8.32
N LEU A 28 -7.43 4.29 -8.58
CA LEU A 28 -6.33 4.79 -9.42
C LEU A 28 -5.12 5.19 -8.58
N SER A 29 -3.94 5.12 -9.19
CA SER A 29 -2.70 5.65 -8.64
C SER A 29 -1.86 6.26 -9.75
N SER A 30 -1.21 7.37 -9.46
CA SER A 30 -0.21 7.99 -10.35
C SER A 30 1.19 7.39 -10.13
N ASP A 31 1.37 6.58 -9.09
CA ASP A 31 2.66 6.08 -8.62
C ASP A 31 2.96 4.66 -9.13
N GLY A 32 2.36 4.24 -10.24
CA GLY A 32 2.53 2.88 -10.78
C GLY A 32 3.99 2.46 -11.02
N GLY A 33 4.89 3.43 -11.25
CA GLY A 33 6.33 3.21 -11.41
C GLY A 33 7.00 2.56 -10.21
N ILE A 34 6.46 2.73 -8.99
CA ILE A 34 7.06 2.15 -7.78
C ILE A 34 7.02 0.61 -7.77
N LEU A 35 6.18 -0.03 -8.59
CA LEU A 35 6.17 -1.49 -8.72
C LEU A 35 7.45 -2.02 -9.37
N VAL A 36 8.07 -1.25 -10.27
CA VAL A 36 9.37 -1.57 -10.84
C VAL A 36 10.45 -1.41 -9.78
N LEU A 37 10.39 -0.32 -9.01
CA LEU A 37 11.33 -0.05 -7.91
C LEU A 37 11.25 -1.10 -6.82
N ARG A 38 10.05 -1.57 -6.46
CA ARG A 38 9.85 -2.74 -5.59
C ARG A 38 10.64 -3.94 -6.09
N LYS A 39 10.61 -4.22 -7.40
CA LYS A 39 11.29 -5.41 -7.92
C LYS A 39 12.82 -5.30 -7.77
N LEU A 40 13.35 -4.09 -7.85
CA LEU A 40 14.76 -3.81 -7.55
C LEU A 40 15.05 -3.91 -6.06
N GLU A 41 14.20 -3.32 -5.22
CA GLU A 41 14.32 -3.38 -3.77
C GLU A 41 14.34 -4.82 -3.27
N GLN A 42 13.45 -5.70 -3.76
CA GLN A 42 13.42 -7.13 -3.42
C GLN A 42 14.68 -7.90 -3.85
N ARG A 43 15.39 -7.45 -4.89
CA ARG A 43 16.64 -8.09 -5.34
C ARG A 43 17.84 -7.64 -4.52
N LEU A 44 17.82 -6.39 -4.07
CA LEU A 44 18.94 -5.76 -3.37
C LEU A 44 18.78 -5.80 -1.84
N CYS A 45 17.58 -6.14 -1.36
CA CYS A 45 17.16 -6.17 0.04
C CYS A 45 17.56 -4.90 0.80
N VAL A 46 17.37 -3.74 0.17
CA VAL A 46 17.87 -2.46 0.71
C VAL A 46 17.22 -2.16 2.06
N ALA A 47 15.90 -2.35 2.17
CA ALA A 47 15.19 -2.06 3.41
C ALA A 47 15.62 -3.00 4.56
N ASP A 48 15.80 -4.30 4.28
CA ASP A 48 16.27 -5.27 5.27
C ASP A 48 17.70 -4.97 5.74
N ARG A 49 18.58 -4.60 4.81
CA ARG A 49 19.97 -4.23 5.11
C ARG A 49 20.06 -2.96 5.95
N LEU A 50 19.22 -1.97 5.67
CA LEU A 50 19.14 -0.75 6.48
C LEU A 50 18.55 -1.04 7.86
N ALA A 51 17.48 -1.85 7.94
CA ALA A 51 16.87 -2.24 9.20
C ALA A 51 17.86 -2.97 10.11
N ALA A 52 18.69 -3.86 9.55
CA ALA A 52 19.70 -4.61 10.30
C ALA A 52 20.82 -3.74 10.90
N CYS A 53 20.98 -2.50 10.41
CA CYS A 53 21.95 -1.54 10.92
C CYS A 53 21.38 -0.61 12.00
N ILE A 54 20.10 -0.75 12.36
CA ILE A 54 19.41 0.14 13.30
C ILE A 54 19.00 -0.68 14.52
N ASP A 55 19.48 -0.26 15.69
CA ASP A 55 18.96 -0.73 16.97
C ASP A 55 17.54 -0.17 17.13
N ASP A 56 16.53 -1.04 17.05
CA ASP A 56 15.12 -0.66 17.17
C ASP A 56 14.72 -0.57 18.65
N PRO A 57 14.50 0.65 19.20
CA PRO A 57 14.20 0.82 20.63
C PRO A 57 12.75 0.47 20.98
N ARG A 58 11.92 0.14 19.98
CA ARG A 58 10.50 -0.19 20.18
C ARG A 58 10.37 -1.49 20.97
N ALA A 59 9.39 -1.53 21.88
CA ALA A 59 9.08 -2.73 22.64
C ALA A 59 8.66 -3.86 21.68
N PRO A 60 9.38 -5.01 21.63
CA PRO A 60 9.13 -6.04 20.62
C PRO A 60 7.71 -6.61 20.60
N ASP A 61 7.05 -6.65 21.75
CA ASP A 61 5.67 -7.09 21.94
C ASP A 61 4.62 -6.09 21.41
N GLN A 62 5.04 -4.87 21.07
CA GLN A 62 4.20 -3.81 20.51
C GLN A 62 4.50 -3.55 19.02
N ILE A 63 5.36 -4.36 18.39
CA ILE A 63 5.70 -4.23 16.97
C ILE A 63 4.66 -4.96 16.10
N THR A 64 3.75 -4.19 15.50
CA THR A 64 2.82 -4.70 14.47
C THR A 64 3.46 -4.73 13.08
N HIS A 65 4.40 -3.81 12.82
CA HIS A 65 5.04 -3.62 11.51
C HIS A 65 6.54 -3.56 11.66
N SER A 66 7.24 -4.40 10.89
CA SER A 66 8.69 -4.52 10.98
C SER A 66 9.37 -3.21 10.59
N LEU A 67 10.57 -2.97 11.13
CA LEU A 67 11.35 -1.81 10.73
C LEU A 67 11.68 -1.83 9.23
N SER A 68 11.91 -3.01 8.66
CA SER A 68 12.10 -3.19 7.21
C SER A 68 10.88 -2.73 6.41
N ASP A 69 9.67 -3.09 6.82
CA ASP A 69 8.46 -2.63 6.11
C ASP A 69 8.33 -1.11 6.14
N ILE A 70 8.60 -0.48 7.29
CA ILE A 70 8.58 0.97 7.45
C ILE A 70 9.63 1.64 6.54
N ILE A 71 10.85 1.12 6.53
CA ILE A 71 11.94 1.62 5.69
C ILE A 71 11.60 1.45 4.20
N ARG A 72 11.04 0.29 3.81
CA ARG A 72 10.62 0.02 2.43
C ARG A 72 9.55 1.00 1.97
N PHE A 73 8.53 1.24 2.79
CA PHE A 73 7.50 2.24 2.49
C PHE A 73 8.11 3.62 2.32
N ARG A 74 9.02 4.01 3.22
CA ARG A 74 9.71 5.31 3.16
C ARG A 74 10.61 5.45 1.93
N LEU A 75 11.32 4.39 1.55
CA LEU A 75 12.17 4.36 0.35
C LEU A 75 11.33 4.58 -0.91
N LEU A 76 10.18 3.91 -1.02
CA LEU A 76 9.28 4.06 -2.15
C LEU A 76 8.60 5.44 -2.19
N MET A 77 8.26 6.02 -1.03
CA MET A 77 7.78 7.41 -0.95
C MET A 77 8.81 8.39 -1.50
N ILE A 78 10.06 8.30 -1.03
CA ILE A 78 11.15 9.17 -1.50
C ILE A 78 11.33 9.00 -3.02
N ALA A 79 11.37 7.77 -3.51
CA ALA A 79 11.55 7.52 -4.94
C ALA A 79 10.36 7.99 -5.81
N ALA A 80 9.18 8.16 -5.22
CA ALA A 80 8.00 8.73 -5.87
C ALA A 80 7.89 10.26 -5.72
N GLY A 81 8.86 10.93 -5.08
CA GLY A 81 8.87 12.39 -4.89
C GLY A 81 8.11 12.89 -3.65
N TYR A 82 7.92 12.02 -2.65
CA TYR A 82 7.26 12.33 -1.37
C TYR A 82 8.28 12.36 -0.22
N GLU A 83 9.35 13.13 -0.39
CA GLU A 83 10.47 13.19 0.56
C GLU A 83 10.11 13.89 1.88
N ASP A 84 9.09 14.74 1.93
CA ASP A 84 8.69 15.43 3.17
C ASP A 84 7.95 14.53 4.17
N GLY A 85 7.34 13.44 3.69
CA GLY A 85 6.64 12.45 4.50
C GLY A 85 5.18 12.78 4.85
N ILE A 86 4.65 13.95 4.46
CA ILE A 86 3.31 14.38 4.90
C ILE A 86 2.19 13.55 4.25
N ASP A 87 2.48 12.97 3.08
CA ASP A 87 1.57 12.12 2.32
C ASP A 87 1.47 10.67 2.84
N ALA A 88 2.26 10.27 3.83
CA ALA A 88 2.32 8.86 4.29
C ALA A 88 0.93 8.30 4.66
N ASN A 89 0.10 9.08 5.34
CA ASN A 89 -1.25 8.69 5.73
C ASN A 89 -2.20 8.50 4.54
N ARG A 90 -1.99 9.23 3.44
CA ARG A 90 -2.74 9.06 2.20
C ARG A 90 -2.21 7.85 1.41
N LEU A 91 -0.89 7.76 1.25
CA LEU A 91 -0.23 6.74 0.43
C LEU A 91 -0.38 5.32 0.98
N ARG A 92 -0.58 5.14 2.29
CA ARG A 92 -0.91 3.81 2.83
C ARG A 92 -2.19 3.20 2.25
N ALA A 93 -3.12 4.02 1.75
CA ALA A 93 -4.34 3.58 1.10
C ALA A 93 -4.22 3.50 -0.44
N ASP A 94 -3.13 4.03 -1.01
CA ASP A 94 -2.90 4.05 -2.45
C ASP A 94 -2.73 2.61 -3.00
N PRO A 95 -3.39 2.25 -4.12
CA PRO A 95 -3.37 0.90 -4.63
C PRO A 95 -1.98 0.45 -5.12
N ALA A 96 -1.15 1.35 -5.66
CA ALA A 96 0.21 1.02 -6.07
C ALA A 96 1.09 0.79 -4.84
N PHE A 97 1.00 1.62 -3.81
CA PHE A 97 1.74 1.43 -2.56
C PHE A 97 1.33 0.15 -1.83
N LYS A 98 0.05 -0.20 -1.86
CA LYS A 98 -0.44 -1.49 -1.33
C LYS A 98 0.13 -2.67 -2.08
N MET A 99 0.04 -2.67 -3.40
CA MET A 99 0.67 -3.72 -4.22
C MET A 99 2.18 -3.78 -4.01
N ALA A 100 2.81 -2.63 -3.76
CA ALA A 100 4.23 -2.58 -3.50
C ALA A 100 4.63 -3.25 -2.16
N HIS A 101 3.67 -3.39 -1.24
CA HIS A 101 3.80 -4.05 0.07
C HIS A 101 3.01 -5.36 0.13
N ASP A 102 2.81 -6.02 -1.01
CA ASP A 102 2.13 -7.33 -1.09
C ASP A 102 0.68 -7.34 -0.60
N LEU A 103 0.03 -6.18 -0.61
CA LEU A 103 -1.39 -6.03 -0.29
C LEU A 103 -2.23 -5.92 -1.57
N ALA A 104 -3.47 -6.40 -1.48
CA ALA A 104 -4.43 -6.27 -2.56
C ALA A 104 -4.83 -4.80 -2.77
N PRO A 105 -4.86 -4.27 -4.01
CA PRO A 105 -5.04 -2.85 -4.28
C PRO A 105 -6.40 -2.31 -3.80
N VAL A 106 -7.48 -3.09 -3.91
CA VAL A 106 -8.87 -2.64 -3.69
C VAL A 106 -9.42 -3.01 -2.29
N ARG A 107 -8.77 -3.89 -1.54
CA ARG A 107 -9.27 -4.29 -0.20
C ARG A 107 -9.17 -3.12 0.79
N PRO A 108 -10.03 -3.01 1.81
CA PRO A 108 -10.02 -1.88 2.75
C PRO A 108 -8.73 -1.77 3.59
N ARG A 109 -7.93 -2.83 3.65
CA ARG A 109 -6.67 -2.85 4.40
C ARG A 109 -5.64 -1.90 3.78
N ALA A 110 -5.24 -0.87 4.53
CA ALA A 110 -4.12 -0.01 4.20
C ALA A 110 -2.77 -0.68 4.52
N VAL A 111 -1.68 -0.18 3.93
CA VAL A 111 -0.32 -0.43 4.44
C VAL A 111 -0.28 0.05 5.89
N PHE A 112 0.29 -0.75 6.78
CA PHE A 112 0.33 -0.45 8.21
C PHE A 112 -1.05 -0.29 8.89
N ALA A 113 -2.01 -1.16 8.55
CA ALA A 113 -3.25 -1.28 9.31
C ALA A 113 -3.00 -1.96 10.67
N ILE A 114 -3.62 -1.43 11.72
CA ILE A 114 -3.50 -1.91 13.11
C ILE A 114 -4.32 -3.17 13.41
N ASP A 115 -5.08 -3.67 12.44
CA ASP A 115 -6.15 -4.67 12.65
C ASP A 115 -5.66 -6.10 12.97
N ASP A 116 -4.36 -6.31 13.16
CA ASP A 116 -3.78 -7.59 13.58
C ASP A 116 -3.48 -7.63 15.09
N LEU A 117 -4.39 -7.13 15.93
CA LEU A 117 -4.53 -7.69 17.27
C LEU A 117 -5.21 -9.06 17.12
N ALA A 118 -4.43 -10.05 16.66
CA ALA A 118 -4.82 -11.43 16.84
C ALA A 118 -5.08 -11.62 18.34
N ALA A 119 -6.36 -11.79 18.71
CA ALA A 119 -6.77 -12.19 20.04
C ALA A 119 -5.80 -13.27 20.51
N GLY A 120 -5.07 -13.00 21.60
CA GLY A 120 -4.02 -13.87 22.10
C GLY A 120 -4.52 -15.31 22.14
N LYS A 121 -3.74 -16.24 21.55
CA LYS A 121 -4.07 -17.68 21.62
C LYS A 121 -4.31 -18.03 23.10
N PRO A 122 -5.47 -18.61 23.47
CA PRO A 122 -5.75 -18.90 24.86
C PRO A 122 -4.67 -19.86 25.41
N ALA A 123 -4.10 -19.50 26.55
CA ALA A 123 -3.10 -20.30 27.24
C ALA A 123 -3.64 -21.73 27.44
N ARG A 124 -2.87 -22.71 26.96
CA ARG A 124 -3.20 -24.13 27.09
C ARG A 124 -3.18 -24.48 28.59
N ARG A 125 -4.37 -24.55 29.21
CA ARG A 125 -4.53 -24.94 30.61
C ARG A 125 -3.98 -26.36 30.77
N LYS A 126 -2.83 -26.51 31.43
CA LYS A 126 -2.32 -27.82 31.86
C LYS A 126 -3.37 -28.39 32.84
N LYS A 127 -3.99 -29.50 32.46
CA LYS A 127 -4.81 -30.28 33.40
C LYS A 127 -3.85 -30.91 34.41
N SER A 128 -4.01 -30.59 35.69
CA SER A 128 -3.48 -31.38 36.81
C SER A 128 -4.34 -32.61 37.02
#